data_AF-A0A9D2TGA2-F1
#
_entry.id   AF-A0A9D2TGA2-F1
#
_cell.length_a   1.000
_cell.length_b   1.000
_cell.length_c   1.000
_cell.angle_alpha   90.00
_cell.angle_beta   90.00
_cell.angle_gamma   90.00
#
_symmetry.space_group_name_H-M   'P 1'
#
loop_
_entity.id
_entity.type
_entity.pdbx_description
1 polymer ?
#
loop_
_entity_poly.entity_id
_entity_poly.type
_entity_poly.pdbx_seq_one_letter_code
_entity_poly.pdbx_strand_id
1 'polypeptide(L)'
;MTARTTYLLVDGENIDATLGVSVLGRRPHSEERPRWNKLLQHAEEAWDQPVKGLFFLAVSDSLPIGFVQALIALGYTAIPLRGEGKVVDIAIQRTAEALQERESDVMLVSHDKDFVPQMEGLAATPGRRTALVGFREFMASDLQHIPGIEFHDLEYDVGAFTSPLPRVRVIEIDEFDPLEFL
;
A
#
# COMPACT_ATOMS: atom_id res chain seq x y z
N MET A 1 14.42 -18.41 -16.58
CA MET A 1 13.28 -17.51 -16.29
C MET A 1 13.84 -16.34 -15.50
N THR A 2 13.69 -15.12 -15.97
CA THR A 2 14.02 -13.93 -15.17
C THR A 2 13.12 -13.96 -13.92
N ALA A 3 13.69 -13.77 -12.73
CA ALA A 3 12.90 -13.69 -11.51
C ALA A 3 11.89 -12.54 -11.65
N ARG A 4 10.59 -12.82 -11.44
CA ARG A 4 9.54 -11.80 -11.43
C ARG A 4 9.83 -10.81 -10.30
N THR A 5 9.41 -9.56 -10.48
CA THR A 5 9.62 -8.49 -9.50
C THR A 5 8.26 -7.97 -9.05
N THR A 6 8.10 -7.78 -7.74
CA THR A 6 6.94 -7.09 -7.15
C THR A 6 7.17 -5.59 -7.26
N TYR A 7 6.23 -4.85 -7.83
CA TYR A 7 6.19 -3.40 -7.72
C TYR A 7 5.22 -3.02 -6.62
N LEU A 8 5.75 -2.43 -5.54
CA LEU A 8 4.96 -1.95 -4.42
C LEU A 8 4.71 -0.44 -4.62
N LEU A 9 3.48 -0.08 -4.98
CA LEU A 9 3.07 1.30 -5.29
C LEU A 9 2.47 1.94 -4.03
N VAL A 10 3.20 2.87 -3.41
CA VAL A 10 2.83 3.44 -2.11
C VAL A 10 2.27 4.84 -2.21
N ASP A 11 0.99 4.98 -1.85
CA ASP A 11 0.31 6.24 -1.60
C ASP A 11 0.37 6.57 -0.10
N GLY A 12 1.51 7.11 0.34
CA GLY A 12 1.73 7.38 1.76
C GLY A 12 0.78 8.44 2.34
N GLU A 13 0.31 9.38 1.52
CA GLU A 13 -0.63 10.42 1.95
C GLU A 13 -2.02 9.83 2.20
N ASN A 14 -2.50 8.94 1.32
CA ASN A 14 -3.76 8.22 1.56
C ASN A 14 -3.69 7.36 2.83
N ILE A 15 -2.58 6.65 3.07
CA ILE A 15 -2.42 5.86 4.31
C ILE A 15 -2.39 6.76 5.55
N ASP A 16 -1.63 7.86 5.54
CA ASP A 16 -1.54 8.79 6.68
C ASP A 16 -2.90 9.46 6.95
N ALA A 17 -3.65 9.80 5.89
CA ALA A 17 -4.99 10.38 5.98
C ALA A 17 -6.00 9.38 6.58
N THR A 18 -6.06 8.15 6.07
CA THR A 18 -6.97 7.11 6.61
C THR A 18 -6.64 6.77 8.06
N LEU A 19 -5.36 6.61 8.39
CA LEU A 19 -4.91 6.40 9.77
C LEU A 19 -5.32 7.57 10.68
N GLY A 20 -5.11 8.81 10.22
CA GLY A 20 -5.43 9.97 11.04
C GLY A 20 -6.93 10.19 11.22
N VAL A 21 -7.69 10.19 10.14
CA VAL A 21 -9.10 10.55 10.15
C VAL A 21 -9.97 9.40 10.66
N SER A 22 -9.78 8.20 10.11
CA SER A 22 -10.71 7.08 10.31
C SER A 22 -10.33 6.19 11.49
N VAL A 23 -9.03 6.09 11.83
CA VAL A 23 -8.55 5.24 12.92
C VAL A 23 -8.33 6.04 14.20
N LEU A 24 -7.55 7.13 14.14
CA LEU A 24 -7.14 7.87 15.35
C LEU A 24 -8.04 9.06 15.69
N GLY A 25 -8.83 9.57 14.72
CA GLY A 25 -9.61 10.80 14.85
C GLY A 25 -8.75 12.07 15.01
N ARG A 26 -7.45 11.99 14.72
CA ARG A 26 -6.47 13.09 14.76
C ARG A 26 -5.27 12.78 13.88
N ARG A 27 -4.44 13.79 13.59
CA ARG A 27 -3.18 13.57 12.90
C ARG A 27 -2.31 12.54 13.67
N PRO A 28 -1.79 11.50 13.01
CA PRO A 28 -0.93 10.52 13.65
C PRO A 28 0.39 11.15 14.08
N HIS A 29 0.91 10.72 15.23
CA HIS A 29 2.29 10.99 15.62
C HIS A 29 3.26 10.11 14.82
N SER A 30 4.55 10.47 14.84
CA SER A 30 5.59 9.76 14.09
C SER A 30 5.66 8.26 14.38
N GLU A 31 5.45 7.87 15.62
CA GLU A 31 5.54 6.54 16.18
C GLU A 31 4.29 5.69 15.93
N GLU A 32 3.17 6.33 15.61
CA GLU A 32 1.90 5.68 15.26
C GLU A 32 1.81 5.38 13.76
N ARG A 33 2.74 5.93 12.96
CA ARG A 33 2.78 5.70 11.51
C ARG A 33 3.28 4.30 11.17
N PRO A 34 2.89 3.75 10.00
CA PRO A 34 3.38 2.47 9.55
C PRO A 34 4.91 2.44 9.48
N ARG A 35 5.50 1.35 9.97
CA ARG A 35 6.91 1.04 9.76
C ARG A 35 7.11 0.55 8.34
N TRP A 36 7.47 1.45 7.43
CA TRP A 36 7.60 1.14 6.00
C TRP A 36 8.59 0.00 5.71
N ASN A 37 9.61 -0.20 6.54
CA ASN A 37 10.52 -1.34 6.40
C ASN A 37 9.81 -2.69 6.59
N LYS A 38 8.79 -2.76 7.46
CA LYS A 38 7.96 -3.97 7.64
C LYS A 38 7.11 -4.26 6.43
N LEU A 39 6.57 -3.22 5.81
CA LEU A 39 5.81 -3.37 4.57
C LEU A 39 6.69 -3.87 3.41
N LEU A 40 7.90 -3.32 3.25
CA LEU A 40 8.83 -3.77 2.22
C LEU A 40 9.21 -5.25 2.44
N GLN A 41 9.55 -5.62 3.68
CA GLN A 41 9.85 -7.00 4.06
C GLN A 41 8.67 -7.94 3.77
N HIS A 42 7.47 -7.58 4.19
CA HIS A 42 6.25 -8.36 3.93
C HIS A 42 6.02 -8.59 2.44
N ALA A 43 6.20 -7.57 1.61
CA ALA A 43 6.03 -7.68 0.17
C ALA A 43 7.04 -8.63 -0.49
N GLU A 44 8.25 -8.77 0.08
CA GLU A 44 9.28 -9.71 -0.38
C GLU A 44 8.89 -11.14 0.00
N GLU A 45 8.47 -11.33 1.25
CA GLU A 45 8.13 -12.63 1.84
C GLU A 45 6.82 -13.20 1.29
N ALA A 46 5.79 -12.37 1.10
CA ALA A 46 4.46 -12.81 0.67
C ALA A 46 4.49 -13.57 -0.66
N TRP A 47 5.36 -13.15 -1.58
CA TRP A 47 5.44 -13.70 -2.93
C TRP A 47 6.79 -14.33 -3.27
N ASP A 48 7.71 -14.41 -2.29
CA ASP A 48 9.08 -14.93 -2.37
C ASP A 48 9.84 -14.39 -3.60
N GLN A 49 9.84 -13.05 -3.77
CA GLN A 49 10.49 -12.41 -4.91
C GLN A 49 11.00 -11.00 -4.61
N PRO A 50 11.97 -10.49 -5.40
CA PRO A 50 12.48 -9.14 -5.22
C PRO A 50 11.37 -8.08 -5.32
N VAL A 51 11.41 -7.08 -4.44
CA VAL A 51 10.47 -5.96 -4.44
C VAL A 51 11.15 -4.66 -4.88
N LYS A 52 10.46 -3.89 -5.71
CA LYS A 52 10.76 -2.49 -5.99
C LYS A 52 9.69 -1.61 -5.36
N GLY A 53 10.02 -1.04 -4.21
CA GLY A 53 9.17 -0.07 -3.51
C GLY A 53 9.21 1.30 -4.16
N LEU A 54 8.06 1.78 -4.67
CA LEU A 54 7.89 3.10 -5.26
C LEU A 54 7.01 3.94 -4.32
N PHE A 55 7.59 4.99 -3.75
CA PHE A 55 6.90 5.84 -2.78
C PHE A 55 6.60 7.21 -3.39
N PHE A 56 5.33 7.50 -3.62
CA PHE A 56 4.90 8.70 -4.34
C PHE A 56 4.59 9.83 -3.35
N LEU A 57 5.13 11.03 -3.62
CA LEU A 57 5.04 12.17 -2.70
C LEU A 57 4.62 13.44 -3.45
N ALA A 58 3.54 14.09 -3.03
CA ALA A 58 3.22 15.43 -3.49
C ALA A 58 4.17 16.46 -2.86
N VAL A 59 4.69 17.39 -3.66
CA VAL A 59 5.58 18.47 -3.24
C VAL A 59 4.90 19.81 -3.50
N SER A 60 4.43 20.44 -2.44
CA SER A 60 3.93 21.82 -2.45
C SER A 60 5.10 22.81 -2.49
N ASP A 61 5.58 23.27 -1.34
CA ASP A 61 6.57 24.35 -1.24
C ASP A 61 8.01 23.81 -1.20
N SER A 62 8.25 22.83 -0.33
CA SER A 62 9.58 22.25 -0.11
C SER A 62 9.50 20.74 0.07
N LEU A 63 10.55 20.06 -0.39
CA LEU A 63 10.67 18.61 -0.25
C LEU A 63 11.03 18.25 1.20
N PRO A 64 10.35 17.29 1.86
CA PRO A 64 10.73 16.84 3.19
C PRO A 64 11.98 15.97 3.12
N ILE A 65 13.16 16.61 3.03
CA ILE A 65 14.45 15.94 2.78
C ILE A 65 14.72 14.79 3.75
N GLY A 66 14.46 15.00 5.06
CA GLY A 66 14.69 13.96 6.07
C GLY A 66 13.82 12.71 5.85
N PHE A 67 12.55 12.89 5.45
CA PHE A 67 11.66 11.78 5.14
C PHE A 67 12.09 11.04 3.87
N VAL A 68 12.47 11.79 2.82
CA VAL A 68 12.98 11.20 1.57
C VAL A 68 14.26 10.40 1.81
N GLN A 69 15.19 10.92 2.62
CA GLN A 69 16.42 10.21 2.96
C GLN A 69 16.13 8.94 3.76
N ALA A 70 15.18 8.98 4.69
CA ALA A 70 14.74 7.78 5.41
C ALA A 70 14.17 6.72 4.46
N LEU A 71 13.30 7.10 3.51
CA LEU A 71 12.76 6.17 2.51
C LEU A 71 13.87 5.50 1.69
N ILE A 72 14.83 6.30 1.20
CA ILE A 72 15.97 5.78 0.42
C ILE A 72 16.81 4.81 1.27
N ALA A 73 17.09 5.16 2.53
CA ALA A 73 17.84 4.31 3.45
C ALA A 73 17.13 2.97 3.75
N LEU A 74 15.80 2.96 3.70
CA LEU A 74 14.98 1.75 3.82
C LEU A 74 14.90 0.92 2.52
N GLY A 75 15.41 1.43 1.39
CA GLY A 75 15.38 0.74 0.10
C GLY A 75 14.24 1.16 -0.84
N TYR A 76 13.45 2.17 -0.49
CA TYR A 76 12.42 2.71 -1.38
C TYR A 76 13.00 3.65 -2.43
N THR A 77 12.40 3.64 -3.61
CA THR A 77 12.52 4.73 -4.58
C THR A 77 11.51 5.81 -4.23
N ALA A 78 11.96 6.92 -3.63
CA ALA A 78 11.13 8.09 -3.38
C ALA A 78 10.90 8.88 -4.67
N ILE A 79 9.64 9.18 -4.99
CA ILE A 79 9.20 9.84 -6.22
C ILE A 79 8.47 11.14 -5.84
N PRO A 80 9.20 12.25 -5.68
CA PRO A 80 8.59 13.56 -5.46
C PRO A 80 7.96 14.13 -6.74
N LEU A 81 6.74 14.62 -6.62
CA LEU A 81 5.89 15.06 -7.72
C LEU A 81 5.36 16.47 -7.45
N ARG A 82 5.31 17.29 -8.50
CA ARG A 82 4.70 18.63 -8.47
C ARG A 82 3.88 18.83 -9.73
N GLY A 83 2.73 19.47 -9.59
CA GLY A 83 1.78 19.71 -10.67
C GLY A 83 0.40 20.07 -10.12
N GLU A 84 -0.55 20.26 -11.02
CA GLU A 84 -1.94 20.52 -10.65
C GLU A 84 -2.72 19.22 -10.38
N GLY A 85 -3.72 19.31 -9.51
CA GLY A 85 -4.59 18.19 -9.16
C GLY A 85 -3.93 17.15 -8.26
N LYS A 86 -4.48 15.93 -8.28
CA LYS A 86 -4.01 14.79 -7.48
C LYS A 86 -2.76 14.14 -8.09
N VAL A 87 -1.62 14.81 -7.97
CA VAL A 87 -0.38 14.40 -8.67
C VAL A 87 0.11 13.00 -8.28
N VAL A 88 -0.12 12.58 -7.03
CA VAL A 88 0.22 11.23 -6.54
C VAL A 88 -0.63 10.18 -7.25
N ASP A 89 -1.96 10.34 -7.24
CA ASP A 89 -2.90 9.44 -7.93
C ASP A 89 -2.55 9.31 -9.41
N ILE A 90 -2.32 10.44 -10.09
CA ILE A 90 -1.96 10.48 -11.51
C ILE A 90 -0.67 9.68 -11.77
N ALA A 91 0.34 9.82 -10.90
CA ALA A 91 1.61 9.12 -11.07
C ALA A 91 1.48 7.61 -10.79
N ILE A 92 0.71 7.21 -9.79
CA ILE A 92 0.42 5.81 -9.50
C ILE A 92 -0.34 5.19 -10.67
N GLN A 93 -1.39 5.84 -11.17
CA GLN A 93 -2.18 5.38 -12.31
C GLN A 93 -1.29 5.16 -13.55
N ARG A 94 -0.48 6.16 -13.93
CA ARG A 94 0.47 6.04 -15.06
C ARG A 94 1.49 4.93 -14.84
N THR A 95 1.93 4.72 -13.61
CA THR A 95 2.87 3.64 -13.28
C THR A 95 2.20 2.28 -13.43
N ALA A 96 0.98 2.12 -12.91
CA ALA A 96 0.20 0.90 -13.03
C ALA A 96 -0.14 0.57 -14.49
N GLU A 97 -0.53 1.56 -15.29
CA GLU A 97 -0.74 1.42 -16.74
C GLU A 97 0.53 0.93 -17.44
N ALA A 98 1.68 1.53 -17.16
CA ALA A 98 2.94 1.07 -17.71
C ALA A 98 3.27 -0.37 -17.28
N LEU A 99 2.94 -0.77 -16.05
CA LEU A 99 3.19 -2.13 -15.56
C LEU A 99 2.32 -3.18 -16.26
N GLN A 100 1.19 -2.82 -16.88
CA GLN A 100 0.37 -3.77 -17.65
C GLN A 100 1.16 -4.41 -18.81
N GLU A 101 2.10 -3.67 -19.40
CA GLU A 101 2.96 -4.15 -20.50
C GLU A 101 4.19 -4.97 -20.02
N ARG A 102 4.29 -5.27 -18.72
CA ARG A 102 5.45 -5.95 -18.11
C ARG A 102 5.03 -7.22 -17.36
N GLU A 103 5.91 -8.22 -17.37
CA GLU A 103 5.77 -9.45 -16.57
C GLU A 103 6.18 -9.21 -15.11
N SER A 104 5.40 -8.38 -14.40
CA SER A 104 5.65 -8.01 -13.01
C SER A 104 4.38 -8.06 -12.19
N ASP A 105 4.53 -8.43 -10.92
CA ASP A 105 3.42 -8.47 -9.97
C ASP A 105 3.31 -7.12 -9.24
N VAL A 106 2.12 -6.77 -8.76
CA VAL A 106 1.85 -5.41 -8.26
C VAL A 106 1.11 -5.44 -6.95
N MET A 107 1.63 -4.72 -5.95
CA MET A 107 0.93 -4.43 -4.71
C MET A 107 0.63 -2.93 -4.66
N LEU A 108 -0.65 -2.57 -4.53
CA LEU A 108 -1.08 -1.18 -4.36
C LEU A 108 -1.34 -0.90 -2.88
N VAL A 109 -0.70 0.13 -2.34
CA VAL A 109 -0.87 0.58 -0.95
C VAL A 109 -1.68 1.87 -0.95
N SER A 110 -3.01 1.73 -0.99
CA SER A 110 -3.98 2.84 -0.96
C SER A 110 -5.38 2.30 -0.72
N HIS A 111 -6.30 3.16 -0.30
CA HIS A 111 -7.72 2.85 -0.13
C HIS A 111 -8.61 3.44 -1.23
N ASP A 112 -8.05 4.26 -2.13
CA ASP A 112 -8.83 5.10 -3.05
C ASP A 112 -9.41 4.31 -4.24
N LYS A 113 -10.71 4.48 -4.48
CA LYS A 113 -11.43 3.90 -5.61
C LYS A 113 -10.92 4.38 -6.97
N ASP A 114 -10.20 5.51 -7.02
CA ASP A 114 -9.67 6.07 -8.25
C ASP A 114 -8.64 5.15 -8.95
N PHE A 115 -8.16 4.11 -8.26
CA PHE A 115 -7.24 3.09 -8.82
C PHE A 115 -7.93 1.84 -9.37
N VAL A 116 -9.26 1.71 -9.25
CA VAL A 116 -10.00 0.51 -9.69
C VAL A 116 -9.70 0.13 -11.15
N PRO A 117 -9.78 1.04 -12.15
CA PRO A 117 -9.56 0.65 -13.54
C PRO A 117 -8.16 0.07 -13.80
N GLN A 118 -7.13 0.62 -13.15
CA GLN A 118 -5.76 0.17 -13.31
C GLN A 118 -5.52 -1.18 -12.63
N MET A 119 -6.09 -1.39 -11.44
CA MET A 119 -5.98 -2.65 -10.72
C MET A 119 -6.77 -3.78 -11.41
N GLU A 120 -7.95 -3.50 -11.97
CA GLU A 120 -8.69 -4.44 -12.81
C GLU A 120 -7.86 -4.86 -14.04
N GLY A 121 -7.26 -3.90 -14.74
CA GLY A 121 -6.43 -4.19 -15.92
C GLY A 121 -5.19 -5.02 -15.58
N LEU A 122 -4.57 -4.77 -14.41
CA LEU A 122 -3.45 -5.59 -13.93
C LEU A 122 -3.91 -7.00 -13.56
N ALA A 123 -4.96 -7.14 -12.77
CA ALA A 123 -5.50 -8.43 -12.30
C ALA A 123 -6.02 -9.30 -13.45
N ALA A 124 -6.52 -8.69 -14.52
CA ALA A 124 -6.95 -9.39 -15.72
C ALA A 124 -5.81 -10.07 -16.50
N THR A 125 -4.55 -9.76 -16.21
CA THR A 125 -3.39 -10.39 -16.86
C THR A 125 -3.18 -11.81 -16.29
N PRO A 126 -3.28 -12.88 -17.10
CA PRO A 126 -3.12 -14.24 -16.61
C PRO A 126 -1.77 -14.48 -15.93
N GLY A 127 -1.79 -15.06 -14.73
CA GLY A 127 -0.59 -15.38 -13.96
C GLY A 127 0.13 -14.17 -13.33
N ARG A 128 -0.42 -12.95 -13.43
CA ARG A 128 0.02 -11.82 -12.63
C ARG A 128 -0.58 -11.92 -11.24
N ARG A 129 0.24 -11.71 -10.21
CA ARG A 129 -0.24 -11.52 -8.84
C ARG A 129 -0.52 -10.03 -8.62
N THR A 130 -1.67 -9.73 -8.05
CA THR A 130 -2.05 -8.37 -7.67
C THR A 130 -2.59 -8.36 -6.26
N ALA A 131 -2.15 -7.41 -5.45
CA ALA A 131 -2.68 -7.23 -4.11
C ALA A 131 -2.99 -5.77 -3.78
N LEU A 132 -3.89 -5.59 -2.83
CA LEU A 132 -4.14 -4.34 -2.14
C LEU A 132 -3.55 -4.43 -0.73
N VAL A 133 -2.98 -3.33 -0.26
CA VAL A 133 -2.45 -3.22 1.10
C VAL A 133 -3.05 -1.99 1.77
N GLY A 134 -3.64 -2.18 2.94
CA GLY A 134 -4.30 -1.09 3.67
C GLY A 134 -5.04 -1.59 4.91
N PHE A 135 -6.07 -0.87 5.30
CA PHE A 135 -7.04 -1.26 6.31
C PHE A 135 -8.31 -1.73 5.60
N ARG A 136 -8.71 -2.98 5.82
CA ARG A 136 -9.74 -3.65 4.98
C ARG A 136 -11.08 -2.91 5.03
N GLU A 137 -11.48 -2.47 6.21
CA GLU A 137 -12.72 -1.78 6.50
C GLU A 137 -12.83 -0.39 5.86
N PHE A 138 -11.71 0.21 5.45
CA PHE A 138 -11.69 1.52 4.78
C PHE A 138 -11.37 1.40 3.28
N MET A 139 -11.03 0.20 2.80
CA MET A 139 -10.74 -0.05 1.39
C MET A 139 -12.01 0.13 0.56
N ALA A 140 -11.92 0.86 -0.55
CA ALA A 140 -13.05 1.03 -1.46
C ALA A 140 -13.64 -0.33 -1.87
N SER A 141 -14.95 -0.48 -1.75
CA SER A 141 -15.65 -1.76 -2.04
C SER A 141 -15.31 -2.28 -3.43
N ASP A 142 -15.29 -1.42 -4.46
CA ASP A 142 -15.01 -1.83 -5.82
C ASP A 142 -13.60 -2.44 -5.99
N LEU A 143 -12.61 -1.97 -5.23
CA LEU A 143 -11.27 -2.58 -5.21
C LEU A 143 -11.29 -3.99 -4.62
N GLN A 144 -12.04 -4.20 -3.53
CA GLN A 144 -12.13 -5.50 -2.85
C GLN A 144 -12.80 -6.58 -3.71
N HIS A 145 -13.66 -6.19 -4.65
CA HIS A 145 -14.41 -7.12 -5.50
C HIS A 145 -13.68 -7.45 -6.82
N ILE A 146 -12.48 -6.94 -7.06
CA ILE A 146 -11.69 -7.26 -8.25
C ILE A 146 -11.33 -8.77 -8.19
N PRO A 147 -11.73 -9.58 -9.19
CA PRO A 147 -11.48 -11.01 -9.17
C PRO A 147 -9.98 -11.35 -9.08
N GLY A 148 -9.61 -12.18 -8.10
CA GLY A 148 -8.24 -12.66 -7.93
C GLY A 148 -7.28 -11.66 -7.29
N ILE A 149 -7.75 -10.50 -6.82
CA ILE A 149 -6.91 -9.57 -6.06
C ILE A 149 -6.74 -10.08 -4.62
N GLU A 150 -5.49 -10.16 -4.17
CA GLU A 150 -5.16 -10.45 -2.78
C GLU A 150 -5.31 -9.17 -1.92
N PHE A 151 -5.51 -9.34 -0.61
CA PHE A 151 -5.53 -8.23 0.33
C PHE A 151 -4.59 -8.52 1.49
N HIS A 152 -3.79 -7.52 1.89
CA HIS A 152 -2.94 -7.57 3.07
C HIS A 152 -3.25 -6.40 4.01
N ASP A 153 -3.62 -6.71 5.25
CA ASP A 153 -3.86 -5.72 6.30
C ASP A 153 -2.53 -5.17 6.86
N LEU A 154 -2.42 -3.84 6.93
CA LEU A 154 -1.20 -3.18 7.41
C LEU A 154 -0.84 -3.51 8.88
N GLU A 155 -1.82 -3.82 9.71
CA GLU A 155 -1.59 -4.13 11.12
C GLU A 155 -1.41 -5.62 11.34
N TYR A 156 -2.36 -6.43 10.85
CA TYR A 156 -2.42 -7.85 11.20
C TYR A 156 -1.52 -8.72 10.32
N ASP A 157 -1.46 -8.45 9.01
CA ASP A 157 -0.62 -9.24 8.10
C ASP A 157 0.81 -8.70 8.08
N VAL A 158 0.94 -7.37 7.91
CA VAL A 158 2.24 -6.72 7.75
C VAL A 158 2.95 -6.47 9.10
N GLY A 159 2.20 -6.36 10.20
CA GLY A 159 2.77 -5.99 11.50
C GLY A 159 3.42 -4.59 11.49
N ALA A 160 2.87 -3.65 10.71
CA ALA A 160 3.51 -2.36 10.46
C ALA A 160 3.52 -1.44 11.70
N PHE A 161 2.70 -1.70 12.70
CA PHE A 161 2.55 -0.84 13.88
C PHE A 161 3.25 -1.40 15.12
N THR A 162 3.57 -0.52 16.07
CA THR A 162 4.24 -0.90 17.33
C THR A 162 3.25 -1.18 18.46
N SER A 163 2.04 -0.66 18.34
CA SER A 163 0.93 -0.85 19.28
C SER A 163 -0.35 -1.11 18.50
N PRO A 164 -1.31 -1.85 19.07
CA PRO A 164 -2.61 -2.06 18.44
C PRO A 164 -3.32 -0.74 18.15
N LEU A 165 -3.97 -0.65 17.01
CA LEU A 165 -4.74 0.50 16.59
C LEU A 165 -6.16 0.45 17.16
N PRO A 166 -6.76 1.59 17.52
CA PRO A 166 -8.11 1.66 18.09
C PRO A 166 -9.18 1.54 16.99
N ARG A 167 -9.19 0.44 16.24
CA ARG A 167 -10.13 0.18 15.14
C ARG A 167 -10.79 -1.18 15.29
N VAL A 168 -11.94 -1.35 14.63
CA VAL A 168 -12.66 -2.62 14.56
C VAL A 168 -12.56 -3.13 13.13
N ARG A 169 -12.13 -4.38 12.98
CA ARG A 169 -12.14 -5.08 11.70
C ARG A 169 -13.16 -6.21 11.69
N VAL A 170 -13.57 -6.59 10.49
CA VAL A 170 -14.24 -7.89 10.27
C VAL A 170 -13.16 -8.97 10.28
N ILE A 171 -13.39 -10.02 11.04
CA ILE A 171 -12.51 -11.20 11.11
C ILE A 171 -13.29 -12.35 10.50
N GLU A 172 -12.70 -12.99 9.48
CA GLU A 172 -13.29 -14.20 8.91
C GLU A 172 -13.30 -15.29 9.97
N ILE A 173 -14.37 -16.08 10.03
CA ILE A 173 -14.54 -17.07 11.11
C ILE A 173 -13.40 -18.10 11.15
N ASP A 174 -12.79 -18.38 10.00
CA ASP A 174 -11.65 -19.30 9.87
C ASP A 174 -10.34 -18.69 10.40
N GLU A 175 -10.26 -17.36 10.53
CA GLU A 175 -9.11 -16.62 11.08
C GLU A 175 -9.30 -16.26 12.56
N PHE A 176 -10.48 -16.51 13.14
CA PHE A 176 -10.79 -16.10 14.50
C PHE A 176 -10.04 -16.93 15.54
N ASP A 177 -9.13 -16.27 16.27
CA ASP A 177 -8.52 -16.82 17.49
C ASP A 177 -9.12 -16.14 18.74
N PRO A 178 -9.88 -16.87 19.59
CA PRO A 178 -10.44 -16.29 20.80
C PRO A 178 -9.37 -15.82 21.80
N LEU A 179 -8.14 -16.34 21.74
CA LEU A 179 -7.05 -15.93 22.64
C LEU A 179 -6.59 -14.48 22.39
N GLU A 180 -6.88 -13.90 21.22
CA GLU A 180 -6.61 -12.48 20.95
C GLU A 180 -7.57 -11.54 21.72
N PHE A 181 -8.64 -12.07 22.30
CA PHE A 181 -9.72 -11.30 22.96
C PHE A 181 -9.87 -11.55 24.47
N LEU A 182 -9.01 -12.36 25.07
CA LEU A 182 -9.03 -12.74 26.49
C LEU A 182 -7.83 -12.16 27.24
#